data_AF-A0A9W3HF62-F1
#
_entry.id   AF-A0A9W3HF62-F1
#
_cell.length_a   1.000
_cell.length_b   1.000
_cell.length_c   1.000
_cell.angle_alpha   90.00
_cell.angle_beta   90.00
_cell.angle_gamma   90.00
#
_symmetry.space_group_name_H-M   'P 1'
#
loop_
_entity.id
_entity.type
_entity.pdbx_description
1 polymer ?
#
loop_
_entity_poly.entity_id
_entity_poly.type
_entity_poly.pdbx_seq_one_letter_code
_entity_poly.pdbx_strand_id
1 'polypeptide(L)'
;MRRLGSVQRKMPCVFVTEVKEEPSTKREHQPFKVLATETISHKALDADIYSAIPTEKVDGTCCYVTTYKGQPYLWARLDRKPNKVAEKRFKNFLHSKQNSKEFFWNIEEDFKPVPECWIPAKEIEQLNGNPMPDENGHIPGWVPVEKNNKQYCWHSSVVNYEFEIALVLKHHSDDPGLLEISAVPLSDLLEQTLELIGTNINGNPYGLGSKKHPLHLLIPHGAFQVHRHHLGLCWPIPDTYMNSKPVIINMNLNKYEYAFDAKSLFNHFSKIDHQKFSRLNDIILSV
;
A
#
# COMPACT_ATOMS: atom_id res chain seq x y z
N MET A 1 11.66 -14.84 -13.46
CA MET A 1 10.31 -14.26 -13.26
C MET A 1 10.46 -13.05 -12.35
N ARG A 2 9.73 -11.96 -12.60
CA ARG A 2 9.66 -10.85 -11.65
C ARG A 2 9.05 -11.35 -10.34
N ARG A 3 9.58 -10.91 -9.20
CA ARG A 3 9.03 -11.23 -7.89
C ARG A 3 7.60 -10.67 -7.79
N LEU A 4 6.65 -11.47 -7.32
CA LEU A 4 5.31 -10.98 -7.01
C LEU A 4 5.38 -9.87 -5.95
N GLY A 5 4.45 -8.92 -6.00
CA GLY A 5 4.34 -7.88 -4.97
C GLY A 5 5.23 -6.64 -5.16
N SER A 6 5.83 -6.42 -6.34
CA SER A 6 6.50 -5.15 -6.68
C SER A 6 5.58 -4.24 -7.49
N VAL A 7 4.59 -3.63 -6.84
CA VAL A 7 3.58 -2.78 -7.49
C VAL A 7 4.09 -1.35 -7.62
N GLN A 8 4.56 -0.96 -8.81
CA GLN A 8 5.18 0.35 -9.02
C GLN A 8 4.18 1.45 -9.44
N ARG A 9 3.00 1.05 -9.93
CA ARG A 9 1.94 1.96 -10.40
C ARG A 9 0.56 1.39 -10.14
N LYS A 10 -0.43 2.28 -10.11
CA LYS A 10 -1.83 1.88 -10.08
C LYS A 10 -2.20 1.25 -11.42
N MET A 11 -2.89 0.12 -11.38
CA MET A 11 -3.46 -0.47 -12.59
C MET A 11 -4.56 0.44 -13.15
N PRO A 12 -4.64 0.64 -14.48
CA PRO A 12 -5.79 1.31 -15.09
C PRO A 12 -7.09 0.57 -14.76
N CYS A 13 -8.23 1.23 -14.96
CA CYS A 13 -9.53 0.57 -14.77
C CYS A 13 -9.61 -0.68 -15.66
N VAL A 14 -9.88 -1.84 -15.03
CA VAL A 14 -9.97 -3.12 -15.74
C VAL A 14 -11.12 -3.13 -16.72
N PHE A 15 -12.24 -2.53 -16.31
CA PHE A 15 -13.45 -2.46 -17.12
C PHE A 15 -13.66 -1.06 -17.68
N VAL A 16 -14.27 -0.98 -18.86
CA VAL A 16 -14.68 0.27 -19.48
C VAL A 16 -15.73 0.93 -18.58
N THR A 17 -15.60 2.24 -18.36
CA THR A 17 -16.57 3.02 -17.59
C THR A 17 -17.60 3.66 -18.49
N GLU A 18 -18.87 3.51 -18.13
CA GLU A 18 -20.01 4.12 -18.80
C GLU A 18 -20.64 5.17 -17.89
N VAL A 19 -21.07 6.29 -18.47
CA VAL A 19 -21.89 7.30 -17.80
C VAL A 19 -23.31 7.17 -18.31
N LYS A 20 -24.26 6.92 -17.42
CA LYS A 20 -25.69 6.91 -17.77
C LYS A 20 -26.37 8.14 -17.16
N GLU A 21 -27.21 8.79 -17.94
CA GLU A 21 -28.03 9.95 -17.56
C GLU A 21 -29.20 9.52 -16.66
N GLU A 22 -28.90 8.91 -15.53
CA GLU A 22 -29.85 8.58 -14.48
C GLU A 22 -29.26 8.89 -13.09
N PRO A 23 -30.08 9.25 -12.09
CA PRO A 23 -29.57 9.68 -10.80
C PRO A 23 -28.69 8.63 -10.10
N SER A 24 -27.58 9.08 -9.52
CA SER A 24 -26.70 8.22 -8.72
C SER A 24 -27.38 7.78 -7.42
N THR A 25 -27.31 6.49 -7.10
CA THR A 25 -27.71 5.96 -5.79
C THR A 25 -26.70 6.24 -4.68
N LYS A 26 -25.46 6.63 -5.03
CA LYS A 26 -24.36 6.86 -4.08
C LYS A 26 -24.22 8.32 -3.63
N ARG A 27 -24.72 9.27 -4.42
CA ARG A 27 -24.57 10.71 -4.17
C ARG A 27 -25.85 11.44 -4.48
N GLU A 28 -26.43 12.05 -3.45
CA GLU A 28 -27.61 12.88 -3.56
C GLU A 28 -27.37 14.02 -4.57
N HIS A 29 -28.36 14.32 -5.40
CA HIS A 29 -28.33 15.34 -6.46
C HIS A 29 -27.35 15.14 -7.62
N GLN A 30 -26.70 13.98 -7.76
CA GLN A 30 -25.93 13.69 -8.98
C GLN A 30 -26.88 13.14 -10.07
N PRO A 31 -27.09 13.83 -11.20
CA PRO A 31 -28.11 13.46 -12.20
C PRO A 31 -27.69 12.32 -13.14
N PHE A 32 -26.46 11.83 -12.99
CA PHE A 32 -25.89 10.74 -13.78
C PHE A 32 -25.27 9.69 -12.84
N LYS A 33 -25.11 8.45 -13.33
CA LYS A 33 -24.34 7.39 -12.67
C LYS A 33 -23.13 7.03 -13.51
N VAL A 34 -22.02 6.72 -12.84
CA VAL A 34 -20.82 6.17 -13.45
C VAL A 34 -20.74 4.69 -13.07
N LEU A 35 -20.73 3.80 -14.06
CA LEU A 35 -20.70 2.36 -13.87
C LEU A 35 -19.49 1.75 -14.56
N ALA A 36 -18.95 0.68 -13.97
CA ALA A 36 -18.10 -0.25 -14.71
C ALA A 36 -19.00 -1.14 -15.58
N THR A 37 -18.65 -1.31 -16.84
CA THR A 37 -19.32 -2.25 -17.75
C THR A 37 -18.74 -3.66 -17.58
N GLU A 38 -19.29 -4.64 -18.31
CA GLU A 38 -18.70 -5.99 -18.41
C GLU A 38 -17.57 -6.05 -19.45
N THR A 39 -17.30 -4.96 -20.17
CA THR A 39 -16.28 -4.91 -21.21
C THR A 39 -14.92 -4.59 -20.59
N ILE A 40 -13.94 -5.45 -20.83
CA ILE A 40 -12.55 -5.22 -20.42
C ILE A 40 -11.96 -4.07 -21.25
N SER A 41 -11.24 -3.15 -20.60
CA SER A 41 -10.62 -2.02 -21.26
C SER A 41 -9.41 -2.44 -22.10
N HIS A 42 -9.14 -1.74 -23.20
CA HIS A 42 -7.93 -2.01 -24.01
C HIS A 42 -6.65 -1.87 -23.18
N LYS A 43 -6.56 -0.86 -22.30
CA LYS A 43 -5.43 -0.71 -21.38
C LYS A 43 -5.20 -1.94 -20.50
N ALA A 44 -6.25 -2.64 -20.08
CA ALA A 44 -6.14 -3.86 -19.29
C ALA A 44 -5.75 -5.07 -20.15
N LEU A 45 -6.26 -5.17 -21.39
CA LEU A 45 -5.82 -6.19 -22.34
C LEU A 45 -4.34 -6.05 -22.70
N ASP A 46 -3.89 -4.81 -22.97
CA ASP A 46 -2.49 -4.48 -23.26
C ASP A 46 -1.56 -4.80 -22.07
N ALA A 47 -2.11 -4.80 -20.86
CA ALA A 47 -1.43 -5.18 -19.62
C ALA A 47 -1.54 -6.69 -19.29
N ASP A 48 -2.05 -7.50 -20.22
CA ASP A 48 -2.22 -8.96 -20.08
C ASP A 48 -3.04 -9.36 -18.84
N ILE A 49 -4.21 -8.72 -18.66
CA ILE A 49 -5.08 -8.95 -17.50
C ILE A 49 -5.49 -10.43 -17.30
N TYR A 50 -5.52 -11.24 -18.37
CA TYR A 50 -5.88 -12.65 -18.27
C TYR A 50 -4.81 -13.50 -17.55
N SER A 51 -3.57 -13.04 -17.53
CA SER A 51 -2.46 -13.64 -16.77
C SER A 51 -2.32 -13.05 -15.37
N ALA A 52 -3.12 -12.05 -15.00
CA ALA A 52 -3.01 -11.38 -13.72
C ALA A 52 -3.50 -12.26 -12.57
N ILE A 53 -2.85 -12.13 -11.41
CA ILE A 53 -3.25 -12.81 -10.18
C ILE A 53 -4.09 -11.83 -9.36
N PRO A 54 -5.39 -12.08 -9.15
CA PRO A 54 -6.23 -11.22 -8.34
C PRO A 54 -5.87 -11.40 -6.86
N THR A 55 -5.69 -10.30 -6.15
CA THR A 55 -5.32 -10.28 -4.73
C THR A 55 -6.21 -9.32 -3.96
N GLU A 56 -6.37 -9.56 -2.66
CA GLU A 56 -7.12 -8.68 -1.77
C GLU A 56 -6.48 -7.28 -1.79
N LYS A 57 -7.29 -6.25 -1.99
CA LYS A 57 -6.82 -4.88 -1.85
C LYS A 57 -6.79 -4.55 -0.36
N VAL A 58 -5.59 -4.59 0.21
CA VAL A 58 -5.35 -4.13 1.57
C VAL A 58 -5.48 -2.60 1.61
N ASP A 59 -6.34 -2.09 2.49
CA ASP A 59 -6.47 -0.64 2.69
C ASP A 59 -5.48 -0.15 3.76
N GLY A 60 -4.27 0.18 3.31
CA GLY A 60 -3.17 0.69 4.11
C GLY A 60 -2.47 1.85 3.43
N THR A 61 -1.35 2.29 3.99
CA THR A 61 -0.46 3.26 3.35
C THR A 61 0.68 2.53 2.66
N CYS A 62 0.81 2.76 1.35
CA CYS A 62 1.78 2.07 0.53
C CYS A 62 3.23 2.41 0.92
N CYS A 63 4.05 1.37 0.96
CA CYS A 63 5.45 1.35 1.33
C CYS A 63 6.26 0.55 0.32
N TYR A 64 7.58 0.68 0.38
CA TYR A 64 8.50 -0.03 -0.50
C TYR A 64 9.79 -0.34 0.26
N VAL A 65 10.43 -1.48 -0.01
CA VAL A 65 11.73 -1.81 0.58
C VAL A 65 12.79 -1.84 -0.50
N THR A 66 13.80 -1.00 -0.36
CA THR A 66 14.98 -0.96 -1.23
C THR A 66 16.19 -0.39 -0.48
N THR A 67 17.35 -0.41 -1.10
CA THR A 67 18.60 0.02 -0.49
C THR A 67 18.63 1.54 -0.27
N TYR A 68 19.01 1.96 0.94
CA TYR A 68 19.37 3.33 1.28
C TYR A 68 20.70 3.33 2.03
N LYS A 69 21.68 4.14 1.59
CA LYS A 69 23.02 4.20 2.19
C LYS A 69 23.69 2.82 2.31
N GLY A 70 23.48 1.95 1.31
CA GLY A 70 24.07 0.61 1.27
C GLY A 70 23.32 -0.48 2.06
N GLN A 71 22.24 -0.14 2.77
CA GLN A 71 21.48 -1.10 3.59
C GLN A 71 20.01 -1.22 3.17
N PRO A 72 19.35 -2.38 3.34
CA PRO A 72 17.90 -2.50 3.15
C PRO A 72 17.14 -1.52 4.05
N TYR A 73 16.19 -0.79 3.47
CA TYR A 73 15.46 0.27 4.18
C TYR A 73 13.98 0.27 3.80
N LEU A 74 13.12 0.71 4.72
CA LEU A 74 11.71 0.97 4.41
C LEU A 74 11.57 2.38 3.84
N TRP A 75 10.74 2.50 2.82
CA TRP A 75 10.44 3.74 2.13
C TRP A 75 8.94 3.99 2.16
N ALA A 76 8.56 5.23 2.50
CA ALA A 76 7.18 5.67 2.48
C ALA A 76 6.84 6.26 1.11
N ARG A 77 5.59 6.09 0.68
CA ARG A 77 5.10 6.70 -0.56
C ARG A 77 5.10 8.23 -0.46
N LEU A 78 5.75 8.89 -1.42
CA LEU A 78 5.70 10.33 -1.60
C LEU A 78 5.56 10.68 -3.08
N ASP A 79 4.34 10.94 -3.53
CA ASP A 79 4.10 11.40 -4.89
C ASP A 79 4.55 12.86 -5.05
N ARG A 80 5.35 13.14 -6.07
CA ARG A 80 5.66 14.51 -6.48
C ARG A 80 4.46 15.06 -7.24
N LYS A 81 3.80 16.05 -6.64
CA LYS A 81 2.53 16.63 -7.14
C LYS A 81 2.76 17.98 -7.81
N PRO A 82 1.83 18.42 -8.68
CA PRO A 82 1.87 19.75 -9.26
C PRO A 82 1.81 20.83 -8.17
N ASN A 83 2.40 21.99 -8.44
CA ASN A 83 2.17 23.19 -7.68
C ASN A 83 0.76 23.75 -7.97
N LYS A 84 0.31 24.73 -7.18
CA LYS A 84 -1.06 25.27 -7.28
C LYS A 84 -1.36 25.90 -8.65
N VAL A 85 -0.36 26.50 -9.29
CA VAL A 85 -0.51 27.17 -10.60
C VAL A 85 -0.68 26.14 -11.70
N ALA A 86 0.19 25.13 -11.72
CA ALA A 86 0.12 24.03 -12.67
C ALA A 86 -1.14 23.17 -12.49
N GLU A 87 -1.55 22.90 -11.25
CA GLU A 87 -2.81 22.21 -10.95
C GLU A 87 -4.02 22.96 -11.52
N LYS A 88 -4.05 24.28 -11.39
CA LYS A 88 -5.12 25.12 -11.98
C LYS A 88 -5.08 25.08 -13.52
N ARG A 89 -3.88 25.16 -14.12
CA ARG A 89 -3.70 25.05 -15.58
C ARG A 89 -4.21 23.71 -16.10
N PHE A 90 -3.87 22.62 -15.41
CA PHE A 90 -4.29 21.26 -15.75
C PHE A 90 -5.80 21.08 -15.62
N LYS A 91 -6.42 21.55 -14.52
CA LYS A 91 -7.89 21.51 -14.38
C LYS A 91 -8.60 22.28 -15.49
N ASN A 92 -8.11 23.48 -15.83
CA ASN A 92 -8.67 24.26 -16.93
C ASN A 92 -8.55 23.53 -18.27
N PHE A 93 -7.42 22.86 -18.52
CA PHE A 93 -7.24 22.02 -19.69
C PHE A 93 -8.26 20.87 -19.75
N LEU A 94 -8.45 20.13 -18.65
CA LEU A 94 -9.43 19.03 -18.55
C LEU A 94 -10.87 19.51 -18.77
N HIS A 95 -11.22 20.71 -18.34
CA HIS A 95 -12.54 21.30 -18.58
C HIS A 95 -12.75 21.82 -20.01
N SER A 96 -11.67 22.06 -20.77
CA SER A 96 -11.76 22.53 -22.14
C SER A 96 -12.21 21.40 -23.08
N LYS A 97 -13.50 21.38 -23.45
CA LYS A 97 -14.16 20.31 -24.23
C LYS A 97 -13.63 20.08 -25.66
N GLN A 98 -12.57 20.77 -26.10
CA GLN A 98 -12.20 20.88 -27.52
C GLN A 98 -10.71 20.74 -27.87
N ASN A 99 -9.83 20.42 -26.93
CA ASN A 99 -8.41 20.30 -27.28
C ASN A 99 -8.03 18.85 -27.61
N SER A 100 -7.82 18.58 -28.89
CA SER A 100 -7.07 17.40 -29.39
C SER A 100 -5.56 17.50 -29.10
N LYS A 101 -5.13 18.56 -28.41
CA LYS A 101 -3.74 18.80 -28.03
C LYS A 101 -3.47 18.17 -26.68
N GLU A 102 -2.35 17.46 -26.57
CA GLU A 102 -1.85 16.90 -25.33
C GLU A 102 -1.47 18.01 -24.33
N PHE A 103 -1.63 17.75 -23.03
CA PHE A 103 -1.18 18.69 -22.00
C PHE A 103 0.31 18.48 -21.73
N PHE A 104 1.10 19.54 -21.90
CA PHE A 104 2.53 19.50 -21.65
C PHE A 104 2.85 19.98 -20.23
N TRP A 105 3.61 19.16 -19.51
CA TRP A 105 4.13 19.46 -18.18
C TRP A 105 5.57 19.99 -18.28
N ASN A 106 5.85 21.12 -17.64
CA ASN A 106 7.20 21.58 -17.36
C ASN A 106 7.67 20.96 -16.04
N ILE A 107 8.51 19.91 -16.10
CA ILE A 107 8.93 19.13 -14.93
C ILE A 107 9.72 19.95 -13.90
N GLU A 108 10.41 21.00 -14.35
CA GLU A 108 11.21 21.86 -13.48
C GLU A 108 10.32 22.84 -12.71
N GLU A 109 9.36 23.45 -13.40
CA GLU A 109 8.56 24.55 -12.84
C GLU A 109 7.22 24.11 -12.25
N ASP A 110 6.55 23.11 -12.85
CA ASP A 110 5.16 22.80 -12.54
C ASP A 110 4.97 21.97 -11.27
N PHE A 111 6.05 21.43 -10.69
CA PHE A 111 5.97 20.45 -9.60
C PHE A 111 6.56 20.97 -8.29
N LYS A 112 6.00 20.48 -7.18
CA LYS A 112 6.55 20.76 -5.86
C LYS A 112 7.96 20.16 -5.74
N PRO A 113 8.87 20.80 -4.96
CA PRO A 113 10.16 20.21 -4.66
C PRO A 113 9.97 18.93 -3.83
N VAL A 114 10.90 18.01 -3.99
CA VAL A 114 11.02 16.78 -3.20
C VAL A 114 12.38 16.75 -2.51
N PRO A 115 12.54 15.99 -1.41
CA PRO A 115 13.84 15.79 -0.79
C PRO A 115 14.85 15.17 -1.77
N GLU A 116 16.15 15.42 -1.58
CA GLU A 116 17.22 14.83 -2.41
C GLU A 116 17.21 13.30 -2.39
N CYS A 117 16.82 12.70 -1.27
CA CYS A 117 16.69 11.26 -1.14
C CYS A 117 15.46 10.68 -1.84
N TRP A 118 14.59 11.50 -2.44
CA TRP A 118 13.43 11.01 -3.16
C TRP A 118 13.84 10.25 -4.42
N ILE A 119 13.20 9.10 -4.63
CA ILE A 119 13.38 8.31 -5.85
C ILE A 119 12.04 8.10 -6.57
N PRO A 120 12.00 8.15 -7.91
CA PRO A 120 10.80 7.78 -8.65
C PRO A 120 10.51 6.28 -8.49
N ALA A 121 9.24 5.90 -8.56
CA ALA A 121 8.88 4.49 -8.71
C ALA A 121 9.45 3.90 -10.02
N LYS A 122 9.81 2.63 -10.03
CA LYS A 122 10.68 2.04 -11.07
C LYS A 122 10.10 1.99 -12.47
N GLU A 123 8.78 1.93 -12.60
CA GLU A 123 8.09 1.78 -13.89
C GLU A 123 7.42 3.09 -14.37
N ILE A 124 7.93 4.23 -13.90
CA ILE A 124 7.49 5.53 -14.41
C ILE A 124 8.14 5.76 -15.77
N GLU A 125 7.33 6.21 -16.72
CA GLU A 125 7.80 6.63 -18.03
C GLU A 125 8.81 7.77 -17.90
N GLN A 126 9.90 7.71 -18.66
CA GLN A 126 10.93 8.75 -18.63
C GLN A 126 11.06 9.43 -19.98
N LEU A 127 11.16 10.75 -19.96
CA LEU A 127 11.48 11.58 -21.11
C LEU A 127 12.78 12.33 -20.84
N ASN A 128 13.81 12.08 -21.65
CA ASN A 128 15.15 12.66 -21.48
C ASN A 128 15.73 12.45 -20.06
N GLY A 129 15.45 11.28 -19.45
CA GLY A 129 15.89 10.94 -18.09
C GLY A 129 15.03 11.52 -16.95
N ASN A 130 14.01 12.32 -17.27
CA ASN A 130 13.09 12.87 -16.27
C ASN A 130 11.84 11.98 -16.12
N PRO A 131 11.39 11.68 -14.89
CA PRO A 131 10.18 10.92 -14.66
C PRO A 131 8.93 11.74 -15.05
N MET A 132 8.04 11.12 -15.82
CA MET A 132 6.81 11.73 -16.31
C MET A 132 5.64 11.55 -15.35
N PRO A 133 4.76 12.55 -15.24
CA PRO A 133 3.55 12.44 -14.44
C PRO A 133 2.55 11.48 -15.09
N ASP A 134 1.70 10.87 -14.27
CA ASP A 134 0.56 10.08 -14.71
C ASP A 134 -0.57 10.95 -15.28
N GLU A 135 -1.65 10.30 -15.70
CA GLU A 135 -2.85 10.96 -16.26
C GLU A 135 -3.54 11.94 -15.28
N ASN A 136 -3.18 11.92 -13.99
CA ASN A 136 -3.68 12.84 -12.98
C ASN A 136 -2.66 13.95 -12.63
N GLY A 137 -1.51 13.98 -13.30
CA GLY A 137 -0.44 14.95 -13.04
C GLY A 137 0.45 14.59 -11.86
N HIS A 138 0.41 13.36 -11.34
CA HIS A 138 1.26 12.93 -10.22
C HIS A 138 2.46 12.13 -10.70
N ILE A 139 3.62 12.32 -10.08
CA ILE A 139 4.78 11.46 -10.30
C ILE A 139 4.95 10.57 -9.05
N PRO A 140 4.59 9.27 -9.14
CA PRO A 140 4.87 8.27 -8.12
C PRO A 140 6.29 8.32 -7.57
N GLY A 141 6.47 8.16 -6.26
CA GLY A 141 7.82 8.07 -5.71
C GLY A 141 7.89 7.71 -4.25
N TRP A 142 9.11 7.67 -3.74
CA TRP A 142 9.44 7.10 -2.44
C TRP A 142 10.45 7.97 -1.71
N VAL A 143 10.35 7.99 -0.37
CA VAL A 143 11.38 8.56 0.52
C VAL A 143 11.70 7.60 1.65
N PRO A 144 12.96 7.53 2.13
CA PRO A 144 13.35 6.60 3.17
C PRO A 144 12.70 6.98 4.51
N VAL A 145 12.28 5.97 5.28
CA VAL A 145 11.66 6.13 6.59
C VAL A 145 12.75 6.20 7.66
N GLU A 146 13.22 7.40 7.95
CA GLU A 146 14.23 7.62 8.99
C GLU A 146 13.62 7.58 10.41
N LYS A 147 14.35 7.01 11.38
CA LYS A 147 13.89 6.72 12.77
C LYS A 147 13.24 7.92 13.49
N ASN A 148 13.69 9.14 13.19
CA ASN A 148 13.25 10.36 13.89
C ASN A 148 12.26 11.22 13.07
N ASN A 149 11.79 10.73 11.92
CA ASN A 149 10.84 11.47 11.10
C ASN A 149 9.42 11.35 11.67
N LYS A 150 8.92 12.43 12.28
CA LYS A 150 7.56 12.48 12.85
C LYS A 150 6.45 12.20 11.82
N GLN A 151 6.67 12.53 10.55
CA GLN A 151 5.70 12.25 9.49
C GLN A 151 5.48 10.75 9.27
N TYR A 152 6.53 9.96 9.47
CA TYR A 152 6.54 8.51 9.22
C TYR A 152 6.68 7.69 10.49
N CYS A 153 6.27 8.23 11.65
CA CYS A 153 6.43 7.56 12.94
C CYS A 153 5.80 6.15 13.00
N TRP A 154 4.67 5.95 12.34
CA TRP A 154 4.01 4.63 12.23
C TRP A 154 4.72 3.66 11.28
N HIS A 155 5.45 4.17 10.30
CA HIS A 155 6.30 3.34 9.44
C HIS A 155 7.54 2.92 10.23
N SER A 156 8.13 3.84 11.00
CA SER A 156 9.28 3.56 11.86
C SER A 156 8.97 2.57 12.97
N SER A 157 7.71 2.44 13.41
CA SER A 157 7.34 1.50 14.49
C SER A 157 7.32 0.03 14.08
N VAL A 158 7.29 -0.27 12.77
CA VAL A 158 7.24 -1.63 12.22
C VAL A 158 8.58 -2.12 11.70
N VAL A 159 9.65 -1.34 11.85
CA VAL A 159 11.01 -1.71 11.43
C VAL A 159 12.00 -1.52 12.55
N ASN A 160 12.98 -2.40 12.61
CA ASN A 160 14.16 -2.25 13.43
C ASN A 160 15.39 -2.32 12.51
N TYR A 161 16.01 -1.18 12.25
CA TYR A 161 17.18 -1.08 11.38
C TYR A 161 18.48 -1.58 12.02
N GLU A 162 18.53 -1.73 13.35
CA GLU A 162 19.70 -2.32 14.03
C GLU A 162 19.80 -3.81 13.76
N PHE A 163 18.65 -4.50 13.71
CA PHE A 163 18.55 -5.93 13.38
C PHE A 163 18.09 -6.19 11.94
N GLU A 164 17.92 -5.13 11.15
CA GLU A 164 17.44 -5.16 9.76
C GLU A 164 16.17 -6.01 9.57
N ILE A 165 15.18 -5.84 10.45
CA ILE A 165 13.91 -6.58 10.40
C ILE A 165 12.69 -5.68 10.33
N ALA A 166 11.59 -6.27 9.86
CA ALA A 166 10.27 -5.70 9.77
C ALA A 166 9.21 -6.60 10.44
N LEU A 167 8.17 -6.00 11.02
CA LEU A 167 6.96 -6.72 11.46
C LEU A 167 6.01 -6.91 10.29
N VAL A 168 5.78 -8.17 9.92
CA VAL A 168 5.02 -8.53 8.73
C VAL A 168 3.86 -9.46 9.08
N LEU A 169 2.67 -9.15 8.54
CA LEU A 169 1.52 -10.06 8.49
C LEU A 169 1.53 -10.79 7.13
N LYS A 170 1.46 -12.11 7.17
CA LYS A 170 1.49 -12.99 5.99
C LYS A 170 0.70 -14.28 6.26
N HIS A 171 0.56 -15.14 5.25
CA HIS A 171 0.11 -16.51 5.48
C HIS A 171 1.14 -17.32 6.26
N HIS A 172 0.68 -18.21 7.13
CA HIS A 172 1.53 -19.24 7.72
C HIS A 172 2.01 -20.20 6.62
N SER A 173 3.29 -20.57 6.62
CA SER A 173 3.91 -21.36 5.55
C SER A 173 3.25 -22.73 5.35
N ASP A 174 2.82 -23.37 6.44
CA ASP A 174 2.29 -24.74 6.41
C ASP A 174 0.76 -24.81 6.52
N ASP A 175 0.09 -23.69 6.84
CA ASP A 175 -1.37 -23.64 7.03
C ASP A 175 -1.94 -22.38 6.37
N PRO A 176 -2.43 -22.49 5.12
CA PRO A 176 -3.02 -21.35 4.40
C PRO A 176 -4.24 -20.74 5.10
N GLY A 177 -4.90 -21.48 6.00
CA GLY A 177 -6.03 -21.00 6.80
C GLY A 177 -5.61 -20.15 8.00
N LEU A 178 -4.32 -20.07 8.31
CA LEU A 178 -3.73 -19.36 9.43
C LEU A 178 -2.90 -18.17 8.94
N LEU A 179 -3.09 -17.03 9.58
CA LEU A 179 -2.22 -15.88 9.41
C LEU A 179 -1.06 -15.93 10.40
N GLU A 180 0.07 -15.36 10.04
CA GLU A 180 1.26 -15.25 10.89
C GLU A 180 1.72 -13.79 10.96
N ILE A 181 1.95 -13.30 12.18
CA ILE A 181 2.73 -12.09 12.43
C ILE A 181 4.14 -12.51 12.79
N SER A 182 5.12 -12.03 12.04
CA SER A 182 6.53 -12.42 12.23
C SER A 182 7.50 -11.26 12.04
N ALA A 183 8.69 -11.40 12.64
CA ALA A 183 9.84 -10.58 12.30
C ALA A 183 10.53 -11.14 11.05
N VAL A 184 10.54 -10.36 9.96
CA VAL A 184 11.11 -10.75 8.67
C VAL A 184 12.32 -9.86 8.35
N PRO A 185 13.46 -10.43 7.90
CA PRO A 185 14.58 -9.63 7.40
C PRO A 185 14.16 -8.65 6.30
N LEU A 186 14.63 -7.41 6.37
CA LEU A 186 14.39 -6.41 5.32
C LEU A 186 15.01 -6.83 3.98
N SER A 187 16.12 -7.60 4.02
CA SER A 187 16.71 -8.23 2.83
C SER A 187 15.71 -9.14 2.10
N ASP A 188 14.90 -9.90 2.83
CA ASP A 188 13.85 -10.74 2.27
C ASP A 188 12.72 -9.90 1.66
N LEU A 189 12.59 -8.63 2.02
CA LEU A 189 11.58 -7.72 1.48
C LEU A 189 12.11 -6.81 0.37
N LEU A 190 13.40 -6.89 0.03
CA LEU A 190 13.98 -6.08 -1.03
C LEU A 190 13.16 -6.17 -2.32
N GLU A 191 12.92 -4.99 -2.87
CA GLU A 191 12.21 -4.77 -4.11
C GLU A 191 10.70 -5.06 -4.07
N GLN A 192 10.15 -5.30 -2.88
CA GLN A 192 8.72 -5.45 -2.68
C GLN A 192 8.06 -4.14 -2.24
N THR A 193 6.85 -3.91 -2.74
CA THR A 193 5.93 -2.94 -2.16
C THR A 193 5.10 -3.61 -1.07
N LEU A 194 4.77 -2.86 -0.03
CA LEU A 194 3.97 -3.31 1.11
C LEU A 194 2.88 -2.30 1.43
N GLU A 195 1.85 -2.72 2.14
CA GLU A 195 0.88 -1.84 2.78
C GLU A 195 1.18 -1.79 4.29
N LEU A 196 1.38 -0.60 4.83
CA LEU A 196 1.35 -0.38 6.26
C LEU A 196 -0.11 -0.33 6.69
N ILE A 197 -0.49 -1.15 7.66
CA ILE A 197 -1.82 -1.13 8.28
C ILE A 197 -1.71 -0.92 9.79
N GLY A 198 -2.80 -0.48 10.41
CA GLY A 198 -2.84 -0.34 11.87
C GLY A 198 -3.60 0.89 12.34
N THR A 199 -3.43 1.18 13.64
CA THR A 199 -4.05 2.34 14.29
C THR A 199 -3.67 3.65 13.59
N ASN A 200 -4.64 4.53 13.33
CA ASN A 200 -4.43 5.82 12.62
C ASN A 200 -3.96 5.69 11.15
N ILE A 201 -4.02 4.50 10.54
CA ILE A 201 -3.75 4.30 9.12
C ILE A 201 -5.07 4.03 8.40
N ASN A 202 -5.44 4.89 7.44
CA ASN A 202 -6.57 4.73 6.51
C ASN A 202 -7.85 4.13 7.13
N GLY A 203 -8.32 4.73 8.22
CA GLY A 203 -9.56 4.31 8.90
C GLY A 203 -9.46 2.99 9.68
N ASN A 204 -8.34 2.27 9.59
CA ASN A 204 -8.07 1.01 10.29
C ASN A 204 -9.21 -0.02 10.15
N PRO A 205 -9.53 -0.48 8.93
CA PRO A 205 -10.65 -1.38 8.70
C PRO A 205 -10.51 -2.75 9.37
N TYR A 206 -9.31 -3.10 9.85
CA TYR A 206 -9.00 -4.35 10.54
C TYR A 206 -9.13 -4.27 12.06
N GLY A 207 -9.43 -3.09 12.61
CA GLY A 207 -9.58 -2.92 14.05
C GLY A 207 -8.30 -3.17 14.84
N LEU A 208 -7.12 -2.96 14.22
CA LEU A 208 -5.83 -3.19 14.85
C LEU A 208 -5.48 -2.14 15.90
N GLY A 209 -5.25 -2.59 17.13
CA GLY A 209 -4.82 -1.75 18.24
C GLY A 209 -5.81 -0.62 18.58
N SER A 210 -5.33 0.35 19.34
CA SER A 210 -6.12 1.53 19.74
C SER A 210 -5.22 2.75 19.86
N LYS A 211 -5.82 3.95 20.01
CA LYS A 211 -5.02 5.17 20.28
C LYS A 211 -4.13 5.06 21.52
N LYS A 212 -4.57 4.30 22.53
CA LYS A 212 -3.81 4.06 23.76
C LYS A 212 -2.71 3.00 23.56
N HIS A 213 -2.99 2.00 22.73
CA HIS A 213 -2.10 0.87 22.45
C HIS A 213 -1.99 0.70 20.93
N PRO A 214 -1.23 1.57 20.24
CA PRO A 214 -1.14 1.54 18.78
C PRO A 214 -0.49 0.24 18.33
N LEU A 215 -1.02 -0.35 17.26
CA LEU A 215 -0.49 -1.55 16.64
C LEU A 215 -0.43 -1.34 15.12
N HIS A 216 0.72 -1.69 14.53
CA HIS A 216 0.99 -1.57 13.10
C HIS A 216 1.70 -2.80 12.56
N LEU A 217 1.44 -3.14 11.31
CA LEU A 217 2.03 -4.28 10.60
C LEU A 217 2.25 -3.91 9.12
N LEU A 218 3.26 -4.50 8.49
CA LEU A 218 3.41 -4.47 7.03
C LEU A 218 2.77 -5.70 6.41
N ILE A 219 2.13 -5.53 5.26
CA ILE A 219 1.64 -6.62 4.42
C ILE A 219 2.26 -6.49 3.03
N PRO A 220 3.02 -7.47 2.53
CA PRO A 220 3.51 -7.46 1.16
C PRO A 220 2.34 -7.42 0.16
N HIS A 221 2.46 -6.60 -0.89
CA HIS A 221 1.43 -6.59 -1.93
C HIS A 221 1.30 -7.97 -2.55
N GLY A 222 0.06 -8.38 -2.79
CA GLY A 222 -0.24 -9.68 -3.38
C GLY A 222 -0.06 -10.88 -2.46
N ALA A 223 0.19 -10.67 -1.17
CA ALA A 223 0.28 -11.76 -0.19
C ALA A 223 -1.01 -12.58 -0.07
N PHE A 224 -2.17 -11.96 -0.30
CA PHE A 224 -3.49 -12.58 -0.14
C PHE A 224 -4.20 -12.70 -1.49
N GLN A 225 -4.21 -13.89 -2.09
CA GLN A 225 -4.87 -14.13 -3.38
C GLN A 225 -6.39 -14.27 -3.23
N VAL A 226 -7.13 -13.76 -4.21
CA VAL A 226 -8.57 -13.91 -4.30
C VAL A 226 -8.90 -15.14 -5.13
N HIS A 227 -9.48 -16.15 -4.49
CA HIS A 227 -10.01 -17.35 -5.14
C HIS A 227 -11.50 -17.23 -5.50
N ARG A 228 -12.00 -18.14 -6.36
CA ARG A 228 -13.39 -18.16 -6.88
C ARG A 228 -14.46 -18.15 -5.78
N HIS A 229 -14.20 -18.73 -4.62
CA HIS A 229 -15.16 -18.74 -3.49
C HIS A 229 -15.34 -17.37 -2.83
N HIS A 230 -14.49 -16.38 -3.14
CA HIS A 230 -14.69 -14.98 -2.74
C HIS A 230 -15.61 -14.21 -3.70
N LEU A 231 -15.97 -14.80 -4.85
CA LEU A 231 -16.88 -14.19 -5.82
C LEU A 231 -18.34 -14.47 -5.42
N GLY A 232 -19.22 -13.48 -5.64
CA GLY A 232 -20.65 -13.61 -5.31
C GLY A 232 -21.00 -13.35 -3.84
N LEU A 233 -20.07 -12.81 -3.04
CA LEU A 233 -20.37 -12.37 -1.68
C LEU A 233 -21.30 -11.15 -1.68
N CYS A 234 -22.25 -11.15 -0.75
CA CYS A 234 -23.09 -9.98 -0.48
C CYS A 234 -22.22 -8.89 0.17
N TRP A 235 -22.19 -7.71 -0.44
CA TRP A 235 -21.45 -6.56 0.07
C TRP A 235 -22.37 -5.61 0.85
N PRO A 236 -21.89 -4.98 1.94
CA PRO A 236 -20.57 -5.15 2.54
C PRO A 236 -20.43 -6.50 3.26
N ILE A 237 -19.23 -7.08 3.23
CA ILE A 237 -18.93 -8.28 4.02
C ILE A 237 -18.85 -7.88 5.50
N PRO A 238 -19.58 -8.55 6.42
CA PRO A 238 -19.56 -8.20 7.84
C PRO A 238 -18.16 -8.30 8.49
N ASP A 239 -17.43 -9.37 8.21
CA ASP A 239 -16.05 -9.59 8.65
C ASP A 239 -15.15 -9.75 7.41
N THR A 240 -14.13 -8.90 7.25
CA THR A 240 -13.16 -9.01 6.15
C THR A 240 -12.40 -10.34 6.22
N TYR A 241 -11.79 -10.76 5.10
CA TYR A 241 -11.03 -12.00 5.05
C TYR A 241 -9.99 -12.06 6.18
N MET A 242 -9.13 -11.05 6.31
CA MET A 242 -8.13 -11.00 7.38
C MET A 242 -8.71 -11.01 8.80
N ASN A 243 -9.86 -10.35 9.03
CA ASN A 243 -10.49 -10.34 10.36
C ASN A 243 -11.18 -11.67 10.71
N SER A 244 -11.48 -12.51 9.72
CA SER A 244 -12.12 -13.81 9.90
C SER A 244 -11.14 -14.97 10.11
N LYS A 245 -9.84 -14.73 9.97
CA LYS A 245 -8.81 -15.77 10.09
C LYS A 245 -8.14 -15.79 11.46
N PRO A 246 -7.81 -16.98 11.98
CA PRO A 246 -6.93 -17.08 13.13
C PRO A 246 -5.54 -16.54 12.77
N VAL A 247 -4.83 -16.06 13.79
CA VAL A 247 -3.48 -15.51 13.66
C VAL A 247 -2.56 -16.09 14.73
N ILE A 248 -1.35 -16.47 14.34
CA ILE A 248 -0.29 -16.89 15.25
C ILE A 248 0.82 -15.84 15.28
N ILE A 249 1.41 -15.63 16.45
CA ILE A 249 2.60 -14.80 16.62
C ILE A 249 3.84 -15.69 16.53
N ASN A 250 4.79 -15.33 15.67
CA ASN A 250 6.04 -16.06 15.47
C ASN A 250 7.19 -15.07 15.31
N MET A 251 7.72 -14.63 16.44
CA MET A 251 8.74 -13.59 16.49
C MET A 251 10.14 -14.15 16.29
N ASN A 252 10.41 -15.40 16.70
CA ASN A 252 11.70 -16.10 16.57
C ASN A 252 12.90 -15.16 16.74
N LEU A 253 12.90 -14.42 17.85
CA LEU A 253 13.88 -13.36 18.12
C LEU A 253 15.13 -13.86 18.86
N ASN A 254 15.19 -15.16 19.19
CA ASN A 254 16.31 -15.77 19.93
C ASN A 254 17.65 -15.64 19.19
N LYS A 255 17.63 -15.31 17.90
CA LYS A 255 18.81 -15.02 17.07
C LYS A 255 19.35 -13.59 17.21
N TYR A 256 18.67 -12.71 17.94
CA TYR A 256 19.10 -11.33 18.18
C TYR A 256 19.60 -11.21 19.63
N GLU A 257 20.88 -10.93 19.81
CA GLU A 257 21.57 -10.96 21.12
C GLU A 257 21.23 -9.76 22.05
N TYR A 258 20.25 -8.94 21.70
CA TYR A 258 19.99 -7.65 22.37
C TYR A 258 18.51 -7.45 22.71
N ALA A 259 18.28 -6.76 23.83
CA ALA A 259 16.95 -6.38 24.26
C ALA A 259 16.39 -5.25 23.36
N PHE A 260 15.22 -5.50 22.78
CA PHE A 260 14.46 -4.50 22.06
C PHE A 260 14.05 -3.34 22.98
N ASP A 261 13.89 -2.13 22.43
CA ASP A 261 13.31 -1.00 23.16
C ASP A 261 11.99 -1.45 23.80
N ALA A 262 11.83 -1.17 25.10
CA ALA A 262 10.72 -1.68 25.90
C ALA A 262 9.34 -1.29 25.34
N LYS A 263 9.25 -0.16 24.64
CA LYS A 263 8.04 0.38 24.02
C LYS A 263 7.87 -0.06 22.56
N SER A 264 8.85 -0.70 21.95
CA SER A 264 8.76 -1.16 20.57
C SER A 264 7.72 -2.27 20.39
N LEU A 265 7.09 -2.34 19.22
CA LEU A 265 6.16 -3.42 18.90
C LEU A 265 6.85 -4.79 18.90
N PHE A 266 8.12 -4.86 18.50
CA PHE A 266 8.92 -6.09 18.56
C PHE A 266 9.00 -6.66 19.98
N ASN A 267 9.24 -5.82 20.99
CA ASN A 267 9.25 -6.23 22.39
C ASN A 267 7.86 -6.63 22.91
N HIS A 268 6.79 -6.02 22.40
CA HIS A 268 5.44 -6.40 22.81
C HIS A 268 5.03 -7.75 22.20
N PHE A 269 5.31 -7.97 20.92
CA PHE A 269 5.03 -9.24 20.25
C PHE A 269 5.91 -10.38 20.80
N SER A 270 7.14 -10.13 21.22
CA SER A 270 8.01 -11.16 21.81
C SER A 270 7.44 -11.75 23.11
N LYS A 271 6.70 -10.95 23.90
CA LYS A 271 6.04 -11.40 25.14
C LYS A 271 4.85 -12.34 24.89
N ILE A 272 4.30 -12.30 23.69
CA ILE A 272 3.17 -13.14 23.26
C ILE A 272 3.58 -14.09 22.12
N ASP A 273 4.87 -14.40 22.01
CA ASP A 273 5.37 -15.32 21.00
C ASP A 273 4.70 -16.69 21.13
N HIS A 274 4.44 -17.33 19.99
CA HIS A 274 3.70 -18.59 19.85
C HIS A 274 2.23 -18.56 20.32
N GLN A 275 1.70 -17.41 20.75
CA GLN A 275 0.26 -17.31 21.04
C GLN A 275 -0.55 -17.29 19.75
N LYS A 276 -1.71 -17.96 19.80
CA LYS A 276 -2.68 -18.01 18.72
C LYS A 276 -3.96 -17.28 19.13
N PHE A 277 -4.46 -16.44 18.24
CA PHE A 277 -5.69 -15.68 18.40
C PHE A 277 -6.72 -16.13 17.36
N SER A 278 -8.00 -15.99 17.68
CA SER A 278 -9.08 -16.38 16.77
C SER A 278 -9.22 -15.40 15.61
N ARG A 279 -8.90 -14.12 15.85
CA ARG A 279 -8.98 -13.02 14.89
C ARG A 279 -7.84 -12.04 15.07
N LEU A 280 -7.57 -11.26 14.03
CA LEU A 280 -6.55 -10.21 14.03
C LEU A 280 -6.83 -9.10 15.07
N ASN A 281 -8.10 -8.75 15.29
CA ASN A 281 -8.51 -7.72 16.25
C ASN A 281 -8.55 -8.20 17.71
N ASP A 282 -8.38 -9.50 17.96
CA ASP A 282 -8.28 -10.07 19.32
C ASP A 282 -6.90 -9.84 19.96
N ILE A 283 -5.91 -9.39 19.17
CA ILE A 283 -4.56 -9.14 19.66
C ILE A 283 -4.55 -7.89 20.54
N ILE A 284 -4.30 -8.10 21.83
CA ILE A 284 -4.16 -7.02 22.82
C ILE A 284 -2.73 -7.01 23.33
N LEU A 285 -1.99 -5.96 22.98
CA LEU A 285 -0.65 -5.73 23.52
C LEU A 285 -0.77 -4.99 24.86
N SER A 286 -0.40 -5.66 25.95
CA SER A 286 -0.25 -5.02 27.25
C SER A 286 0.98 -4.12 27.23
N VAL A 287 0.76 -2.80 27.23
CA VAL A 287 1.81 -1.78 27.42
C VAL A 287 1.88 -1.40 28.89
#